data_AF-A0A7C7V4L4-F1
#
_entry.id   AF-A0A7C7V4L4-F1
#
_cell.length_a   1.000
_cell.length_b   1.000
_cell.length_c   1.000
_cell.angle_alpha   90.00
_cell.angle_beta   90.00
_cell.angle_gamma   90.00
#
_symmetry.space_group_name_H-M   'P 1'
#
loop_
_entity.id
_entity.type
_entity.pdbx_description
1 polymer ?
#
loop_
_entity_poly.entity_id
_entity_poly.type
_entity_poly.pdbx_seq_one_letter_code
_entity_poly.pdbx_strand_id
1 'polypeptide(L)'
;MISAYRVTMEAVNILLEATPRGIDLHEVMEAVRGVDEVKDIHDVHIWSITSGLHALSAHLLIDDQMTSCSVDIVEQVQSLLKRDFGIAHTTLQCECEYCPSGERVCVLDRPMATHERHTLEKAMGCMSRNTSA
;
A
#
# COMPACT_ATOMS: atom_id res chain seq x y z
N MET A 1 -20.68 -0.47 -34.69
CA MET A 1 -19.37 0.17 -34.39
C MET A 1 -19.13 0.43 -32.91
N ILE A 2 -20.15 0.68 -32.09
CA ILE A 2 -20.00 0.96 -30.65
C ILE A 2 -19.38 -0.23 -29.87
N SER A 3 -19.74 -1.47 -30.20
CA SER A 3 -19.21 -2.66 -29.50
C SER A 3 -17.72 -2.89 -29.74
N ALA A 4 -17.26 -2.81 -30.99
CA ALA A 4 -15.85 -2.97 -31.35
C ALA A 4 -14.98 -1.92 -30.66
N TYR A 5 -15.43 -0.66 -30.64
CA TYR A 5 -14.74 0.42 -29.94
C TYR A 5 -14.60 0.15 -28.43
N ARG A 6 -15.66 -0.36 -27.79
CA ARG A 6 -15.64 -0.71 -26.36
C ARG A 6 -14.61 -1.80 -26.04
N VAL A 7 -14.62 -2.89 -26.80
CA VAL A 7 -13.70 -4.02 -26.58
C VAL A 7 -12.24 -3.59 -26.81
N THR A 8 -11.98 -2.82 -27.86
CA THR A 8 -10.63 -2.29 -28.12
C THR A 8 -10.17 -1.37 -26.99
N MET A 9 -11.03 -0.48 -26.50
CA MET A 9 -10.68 0.41 -25.38
C MET A 9 -10.49 -0.35 -24.07
N GLU A 10 -11.23 -1.42 -23.82
CA GLU A 10 -11.03 -2.29 -22.65
C GLU A 10 -9.66 -2.99 -22.72
N ALA A 11 -9.31 -3.55 -23.88
CA ALA A 11 -8.00 -4.15 -24.10
C ALA A 11 -6.85 -3.14 -23.92
N VAL A 12 -7.01 -1.91 -24.43
CA VAL A 12 -6.03 -0.83 -24.22
C VAL A 12 -5.89 -0.48 -22.74
N ASN A 13 -6.99 -0.41 -21.98
CA ASN A 13 -6.93 -0.12 -20.55
C ASN A 13 -6.21 -1.23 -19.76
N ILE A 14 -6.42 -2.50 -20.12
CA ILE A 14 -5.69 -3.63 -19.54
C ILE A 14 -4.20 -3.52 -19.87
N LEU A 15 -3.85 -3.25 -21.14
CA LEU A 15 -2.47 -3.14 -21.59
C LEU A 15 -1.70 -1.95 -21.00
N LEU A 16 -2.40 -0.86 -20.69
CA LEU A 16 -1.80 0.33 -20.07
C LEU A 16 -1.81 0.28 -18.54
N GLU A 17 -2.19 -0.85 -17.94
CA GLU A 17 -2.32 -1.02 -16.48
C GLU A 17 -3.20 0.08 -15.85
N ALA A 18 -4.21 0.54 -16.59
CA ALA A 18 -5.07 1.62 -16.14
C ALA A 18 -5.87 1.18 -14.92
N THR A 19 -6.07 2.11 -13.98
CA THR A 19 -6.87 1.86 -12.78
C THR A 19 -8.28 1.38 -13.19
N PRO A 20 -8.72 0.22 -12.67
CA PRO A 20 -10.04 -0.32 -12.97
C PRO A 20 -11.15 0.68 -12.69
N ARG A 21 -12.14 0.72 -13.58
CA ARG A 21 -13.31 1.59 -13.41
C ARG A 21 -14.15 1.09 -12.25
N GLY A 22 -14.43 1.96 -11.28
CA GLY A 22 -15.29 1.66 -10.13
C GLY A 22 -14.56 1.28 -8.86
N ILE A 23 -13.22 1.28 -8.85
CA ILE A 23 -12.44 1.23 -7.61
C ILE A 23 -11.99 2.65 -7.26
N ASP A 24 -12.46 3.16 -6.13
CA ASP A 24 -11.94 4.40 -5.55
C ASP A 24 -10.71 4.08 -4.70
N LEU A 25 -9.56 4.62 -5.10
CA LEU A 25 -8.30 4.43 -4.40
C LEU A 25 -8.37 4.93 -2.96
N HIS A 26 -9.11 6.01 -2.70
CA HIS A 26 -9.25 6.56 -1.36
C HIS A 26 -10.02 5.61 -0.45
N GLU A 27 -11.12 5.01 -0.94
CA GLU A 27 -11.90 4.04 -0.17
C GLU A 27 -11.07 2.78 0.14
N VAL A 28 -10.25 2.30 -0.81
CA VAL A 28 -9.33 1.19 -0.57
C VAL A 28 -8.33 1.54 0.52
N MET A 29 -7.69 2.70 0.44
CA MET A 29 -6.69 3.14 1.42
C MET A 29 -7.29 3.26 2.83
N GLU A 30 -8.46 3.89 2.96
CA GLU A 30 -9.14 4.04 4.25
C GLU A 30 -9.59 2.69 4.83
N ALA A 31 -10.09 1.78 3.99
CA ALA A 31 -10.47 0.45 4.45
C ALA A 31 -9.27 -0.37 4.95
N VAL A 32 -8.11 -0.26 4.30
CA VAL A 32 -6.88 -0.93 4.75
C VAL A 32 -6.32 -0.28 6.01
N ARG A 33 -6.38 1.04 6.15
CA ARG A 33 -6.00 1.76 7.39
C ARG A 33 -6.88 1.40 8.59
N GLY A 34 -8.08 0.87 8.36
CA GLY A 34 -8.96 0.37 9.41
C GLY A 34 -8.60 -1.01 9.95
N VAL A 35 -7.62 -1.71 9.36
CA VAL A 35 -7.14 -3.01 9.85
C VAL A 35 -6.23 -2.79 11.05
N ASP A 36 -6.44 -3.57 12.10
CA ASP A 36 -5.59 -3.53 13.30
C ASP A 36 -4.12 -3.73 12.94
N GLU A 37 -3.22 -3.00 13.61
CA GLU A 37 -1.75 -3.05 13.42
C GLU A 37 -1.24 -2.44 12.10
N VAL A 38 -2.11 -1.97 11.21
CA VAL A 38 -1.74 -1.14 10.04
C VAL A 38 -1.68 0.32 10.45
N LYS A 39 -0.49 0.92 10.35
CA LYS A 39 -0.28 2.36 10.61
C LYS A 39 -0.58 3.22 9.40
N ASP A 40 -0.15 2.77 8.23
CA ASP A 40 -0.38 3.49 6.98
C ASP A 40 -0.25 2.56 5.77
N ILE A 41 -0.73 3.01 4.62
CA ILE A 41 -0.56 2.37 3.32
C ILE A 41 -0.16 3.41 2.28
N HIS A 42 0.84 3.08 1.47
CA HIS A 42 1.33 3.96 0.41
C HIS A 42 1.78 3.18 -0.82
N ASP A 43 2.16 3.93 -1.87
CA ASP A 43 2.55 3.39 -3.18
C ASP A 43 1.53 2.41 -3.77
N VAL A 44 0.24 2.72 -3.58
CA VAL A 44 -0.86 1.84 -3.98
C VAL A 44 -1.06 1.91 -5.48
N HIS A 45 -0.79 0.79 -6.14
CA HIS A 45 -0.98 0.58 -7.56
C HIS A 45 -2.05 -0.49 -7.78
N ILE A 46 -3.08 -0.15 -8.55
CA ILE A 46 -4.18 -1.07 -8.87
C ILE A 46 -4.32 -1.15 -10.37
N TRP A 47 -4.30 -2.36 -10.92
CA TRP A 47 -4.45 -2.63 -12.35
C TRP A 47 -5.40 -3.80 -12.59
N SER A 48 -5.79 -3.99 -13.85
CA SER A 48 -6.62 -5.12 -14.27
C SER A 48 -5.81 -6.09 -15.10
N ILE A 49 -5.79 -7.37 -14.71
CA ILE A 49 -5.14 -8.44 -15.48
C ILE A 49 -6.03 -8.87 -16.65
N THR A 50 -7.33 -9.05 -16.37
CA THR A 50 -8.36 -9.38 -17.36
C THR A 50 -9.71 -8.82 -16.88
N SER A 51 -10.75 -8.92 -17.70
CA SER A 51 -12.10 -8.48 -17.34
C SER A 51 -12.57 -9.16 -16.04
N GLY A 52 -12.75 -8.36 -14.99
CA GLY A 52 -13.21 -8.81 -13.67
C GLY A 52 -12.12 -9.42 -12.77
N LEU A 53 -10.85 -9.39 -13.16
CA LEU A 53 -9.73 -9.78 -12.30
C LEU A 53 -8.80 -8.58 -12.06
N HIS A 54 -8.86 -8.04 -10.84
CA HIS A 54 -8.06 -6.90 -10.41
C HIS A 54 -6.87 -7.37 -9.56
N ALA A 55 -5.76 -6.65 -9.72
CA ALA A 55 -4.55 -6.85 -8.95
C ALA A 55 -4.09 -5.54 -8.31
N LEU A 56 -3.40 -5.64 -7.17
CA LEU A 56 -2.89 -4.53 -6.39
C LEU A 56 -1.46 -4.79 -5.91
N SER A 57 -0.63 -3.74 -5.92
CA SER A 57 0.65 -3.68 -5.23
C SER A 57 0.64 -2.49 -4.29
N ALA A 58 1.07 -2.67 -3.05
CA ALA A 58 1.14 -1.58 -2.07
C ALA A 58 2.16 -1.86 -0.96
N HIS A 59 2.55 -0.79 -0.27
CA HIS A 59 3.41 -0.84 0.89
C HIS A 59 2.58 -0.57 2.15
N LEU A 60 2.67 -1.47 3.12
CA LEU A 60 2.02 -1.38 4.43
C LEU A 60 3.05 -0.98 5.47
N LEU A 61 2.77 0.12 6.17
CA LEU A 61 3.51 0.51 7.35
C LEU A 61 2.88 -0.18 8.56
N ILE A 62 3.65 -1.01 9.26
CA ILE A 62 3.23 -1.75 10.46
C ILE A 62 4.16 -1.44 11.64
N ASP A 63 3.84 -1.96 12.82
CA ASP A 63 4.75 -1.92 13.97
C ASP A 63 6.01 -2.78 13.75
N ASP A 64 7.11 -2.40 14.41
CA ASP A 64 8.33 -3.21 14.40
C ASP A 64 8.10 -4.48 15.21
N GLN A 65 7.81 -5.56 14.48
CA GLN A 65 7.39 -6.84 15.04
C GLN A 65 8.02 -8.01 14.29
N MET A 66 7.86 -9.21 14.86
CA MET A 66 8.33 -10.42 14.18
C MET A 66 7.64 -10.60 12.84
N THR A 67 8.40 -11.03 11.83
CA THR A 67 7.86 -11.28 10.47
C THR A 67 6.70 -12.28 10.48
N SER A 68 6.67 -13.22 11.42
CA SER A 68 5.52 -14.14 11.59
C SER A 68 4.21 -13.41 11.87
N CYS A 69 4.23 -12.33 12.65
CA CYS A 69 3.04 -11.53 12.96
C CYS A 69 2.59 -10.69 11.75
N SER A 70 3.52 -10.28 10.89
CA SER A 70 3.16 -9.56 9.65
C SER A 70 2.37 -10.41 8.66
N VAL A 71 2.48 -11.75 8.72
CA VAL A 71 1.71 -12.66 7.86
C VAL A 71 0.21 -12.54 8.16
N ASP A 72 -0.16 -12.52 9.45
CA ASP A 72 -1.56 -12.41 9.87
C ASP A 72 -2.18 -11.07 9.42
N ILE A 73 -1.42 -9.97 9.48
CA ILE A 73 -1.84 -8.66 8.98
C ILE A 73 -2.05 -8.71 7.47
N VAL A 74 -1.08 -9.25 6.73
CA VAL A 74 -1.17 -9.40 5.27
C VAL A 74 -2.42 -10.20 4.90
N GLU A 75 -2.67 -11.35 5.53
CA GLU A 75 -3.86 -12.17 5.25
C GLU A 75 -5.17 -11.42 5.53
N GLN A 76 -5.24 -10.63 6.60
CA GLN A 76 -6.42 -9.82 6.91
C GLN A 76 -6.67 -8.76 5.83
N VAL A 77 -5.63 -8.04 5.43
CA VAL A 77 -5.71 -7.02 4.37
C VAL A 77 -6.11 -7.66 3.04
N GLN A 78 -5.51 -8.81 2.68
CA GLN A 78 -5.85 -9.55 1.46
C GLN A 78 -7.32 -10.00 1.45
N SER A 79 -7.82 -10.49 2.58
CA SER A 79 -9.21 -10.93 2.74
C SER A 79 -10.18 -9.75 2.57
N LEU A 80 -9.87 -8.60 3.18
CA LEU A 80 -10.63 -7.36 3.03
C LEU A 80 -10.66 -6.88 1.58
N LEU A 81 -9.49 -6.78 0.92
CA LEU A 81 -9.38 -6.34 -0.47
C LEU A 81 -10.15 -7.24 -1.44
N LYS A 82 -10.14 -8.55 -1.19
CA LYS A 82 -10.90 -9.52 -1.99
C LYS A 82 -12.40 -9.40 -1.77
N ARG A 83 -12.85 -9.26 -0.52
CA ARG A 83 -14.28 -9.25 -0.16
C ARG A 83 -14.96 -7.95 -0.59
N ASP A 84 -14.34 -6.82 -0.30
CA ASP A 84 -14.99 -5.52 -0.38
C ASP A 84 -14.71 -4.82 -1.72
N PHE A 85 -13.57 -5.12 -2.36
CA PHE A 85 -13.13 -4.47 -3.61
C PHE A 85 -12.93 -5.43 -4.79
N GLY A 86 -13.10 -6.75 -4.58
CA GLY A 86 -12.94 -7.76 -5.64
C GLY A 86 -11.49 -7.91 -6.14
N ILE A 87 -10.51 -7.44 -5.37
CA ILE A 87 -9.09 -7.51 -5.72
C ILE A 87 -8.54 -8.86 -5.24
N ALA A 88 -8.36 -9.80 -6.18
CA ALA A 88 -8.02 -11.19 -5.86
C ALA A 88 -6.51 -11.49 -5.91
N HIS A 89 -5.71 -10.57 -6.46
CA HIS A 89 -4.25 -10.68 -6.51
C HIS A 89 -3.61 -9.45 -5.88
N THR A 90 -2.81 -9.66 -4.85
CA THR A 90 -2.28 -8.56 -4.03
C THR A 90 -0.84 -8.87 -3.65
N THR A 91 0.05 -7.92 -3.88
CA THR A 91 1.43 -7.94 -3.39
C THR A 91 1.58 -6.81 -2.36
N LEU A 92 1.85 -7.19 -1.11
CA LEU A 92 1.92 -6.25 0.00
C LEU A 92 3.32 -6.31 0.60
N GLN A 93 4.06 -5.21 0.52
CA GLN A 93 5.36 -5.06 1.17
C GLN A 93 5.16 -4.50 2.57
N CYS A 94 5.67 -5.17 3.60
CA CYS A 94 5.60 -4.69 4.98
C CYS A 94 6.84 -3.87 5.34
N GLU A 95 6.62 -2.70 5.94
CA GLU A 95 7.66 -1.77 6.38
C GLU A 95 7.43 -1.38 7.85
N CYS A 96 8.51 -1.24 8.61
CA CYS A 96 8.44 -0.89 10.05
C CYS A 96 8.83 0.58 10.33
N GLU A 97 9.42 1.26 9.35
CA GLU A 97 9.85 2.66 9.43
C GLU A 97 9.43 3.40 8.17
N TYR A 98 9.01 4.66 8.33
CA TYR A 98 8.64 5.52 7.19
C TYR A 98 9.89 5.80 6.35
N CYS A 99 9.88 5.49 5.05
CA CYS A 99 11.00 5.81 4.17
C CYS A 99 11.25 7.33 4.15
N PRO A 100 12.38 7.83 4.68
CA PRO A 100 12.75 9.22 4.51
C PRO A 100 13.26 9.37 3.07
N SER A 101 12.42 9.95 2.22
CA SER A 101 12.76 10.51 0.89
C SER A 101 14.00 9.89 0.21
N GLY A 102 13.82 8.75 -0.46
CA GLY A 102 14.69 8.36 -1.58
C GLY A 102 16.10 7.82 -1.27
N GLU A 103 16.49 7.57 -0.02
CA GLU A 103 17.81 6.97 0.27
C GLU A 103 17.80 5.43 0.44
N ARG A 104 16.63 4.77 0.34
CA ARG A 104 16.47 3.29 0.23
C ARG A 104 15.23 2.91 -0.63
N VAL A 105 15.31 3.20 -1.93
CA VAL A 105 14.23 3.40 -2.94
C VAL A 105 13.30 2.21 -3.28
N CYS A 106 11.98 2.49 -3.36
CA CYS A 106 11.19 2.39 -4.62
C CYS A 106 10.70 3.80 -5.00
N VAL A 107 10.90 4.21 -6.26
CA VAL A 107 10.57 5.54 -6.78
C VAL A 107 9.99 5.39 -8.17
N LEU A 108 8.71 5.74 -8.35
CA LEU A 108 8.18 6.24 -9.61
C LEU A 108 7.69 7.68 -9.38
N ASP A 109 8.43 8.61 -9.96
CA ASP A 109 8.40 10.05 -9.68
C ASP A 109 7.00 10.66 -9.93
N ARG A 110 6.36 11.17 -8.88
CA ARG A 110 5.22 12.10 -8.94
C ARG A 110 5.37 13.13 -7.82
N PRO A 111 5.23 14.45 -8.09
CA PRO A 111 5.60 15.49 -7.13
C PRO A 111 4.73 15.43 -5.87
N MET A 112 5.36 15.20 -4.72
CA MET A 112 4.71 15.22 -3.40
C MET A 112 4.18 16.62 -3.08
N ALA A 113 2.89 16.70 -2.80
CA ALA A 113 2.32 17.81 -2.06
C ALA A 113 2.97 17.86 -0.66
N THR A 114 3.46 19.04 -0.31
CA THR A 114 4.04 19.42 0.98
C THR A 114 3.14 19.04 2.15
N HIS A 115 3.68 18.29 3.10
CA HIS A 115 3.20 18.33 4.48
C HIS A 115 4.37 18.51 5.45
N GLU A 116 4.14 19.43 6.38
CA GLU A 116 5.13 20.15 7.17
C GLU A 116 5.72 19.34 8.32
N ARG A 117 6.89 19.82 8.74
CA ARG A 117 7.78 19.33 9.78
C ARG A 117 7.07 19.19 11.13
N HIS A 118 7.28 18.07 11.82
CA HIS A 118 7.16 18.03 13.28
C HIS A 118 8.33 17.22 13.89
N THR A 119 9.42 17.97 14.10
CA THR A 119 10.29 18.00 15.28
C THR A 119 10.77 16.68 15.91
N LEU A 120 12.05 16.41 15.62
CA LEU A 120 13.01 15.67 16.45
C LEU A 120 12.99 16.12 17.92
N GLU A 121 12.61 15.24 18.87
CA GLU A 121 13.04 15.40 20.29
C GLU A 121 12.84 14.19 21.24
N LYS A 122 12.89 12.91 20.81
CA LYS A 122 12.78 11.78 21.76
C LYS A 122 13.77 10.61 21.64
N ALA A 123 14.85 10.75 20.89
CA ALA A 123 15.89 9.71 20.77
C ALA A 123 17.14 9.97 21.63
N MET A 124 16.98 10.44 22.88
CA MET A 124 18.07 10.51 23.88
C MET A 124 17.70 9.84 25.22
N GLY A 125 16.69 8.97 25.26
CA GLY A 125 16.21 8.33 26.48
C GLY A 125 16.73 6.92 26.78
N CYS A 126 17.50 6.28 25.87
CA CYS A 126 17.78 4.84 25.96
C CYS A 126 19.27 4.49 25.80
N MET A 127 20.19 5.14 26.54
CA MET A 127 21.62 4.72 26.59
C MET A 127 22.35 5.01 27.93
N SER A 128 21.69 4.98 29.10
CA SER A 128 22.44 5.17 30.37
C SER A 128 22.03 4.32 31.57
N ARG A 129 21.50 3.11 31.37
CA ARG A 129 21.30 2.16 32.49
C ARG A 129 21.72 0.75 32.12
N ASN A 130 23.03 0.53 32.05
CA ASN A 130 23.66 -0.72 32.49
C ASN A 130 25.18 -0.64 32.42
N THR A 131 25.78 -0.04 33.45
CA THR A 131 27.14 -0.35 33.93
C THR A 131 27.33 0.31 35.30
N SER A 132 27.19 -0.44 36.39
CA SER A 132 27.93 -0.23 37.65
C SER A 132 27.59 -1.32 38.67
N ALA A 133 28.66 -1.93 39.18
CA ALA A 133 28.82 -2.73 40.41
C ALA A 133 28.21 -4.14 40.46
#